data_AF-A0A2B7WHL1-F1
#
_entry.id   AF-A0A2B7WHL1-F1
#
_cell.length_a   1.000
_cell.length_b   1.000
_cell.length_c   1.000
_cell.angle_alpha   90.00
_cell.angle_beta   90.00
_cell.angle_gamma   90.00
#
_symmetry.space_group_name_H-M   'P 1'
#
loop_
_entity.id
_entity.type
_entity.pdbx_description
1 polymer ?
#
loop_
_entity_poly.entity_id
_entity_poly.type
_entity_poly.pdbx_seq_one_letter_code
_entity_poly.pdbx_strand_id
1 'polypeptide(L)'
;MSEPSSKPPEGTPQSGANPFTDTPAPWMNMKSQVFSTVARAKGIPEGSYAELEAQSPFADQDASGQYRGLVCSVMIVRYFETPVDPYDEILFVPGHFDVPDKGIKRPRVTRIYVSSKESVYNGRKNWNIPKHLANFKFIPSDKSSAIPYAGVEISLPSTPDQPFVTLDFSPVTILSKPSFPFSTSYVPIDMGLWAPALPESKDWKENGLVGTQEWRQARADISGWARVIRVKGKLGDGQAFPDLKLGGLWVYINDARVSFVTVEA
;
A
#
# COMPACT_ATOMS: atom_id res chain seq x y z
N MET A 1 59.16 9.09 -37.86
CA MET A 1 57.82 8.92 -38.47
C MET A 1 57.01 8.08 -37.52
N SER A 2 55.89 8.64 -37.07
CA SER A 2 55.14 8.22 -35.89
C SER A 2 54.21 7.05 -36.21
N GLU A 3 54.19 6.04 -35.34
CA GLU A 3 53.17 4.98 -35.36
C GLU A 3 51.80 5.54 -34.98
N PRO A 4 50.70 5.13 -35.66
CA PRO A 4 49.36 5.52 -35.25
C PRO A 4 48.89 4.61 -34.11
N SER A 5 48.75 5.18 -32.92
CA SER A 5 48.08 4.56 -31.78
C SER A 5 46.57 4.49 -32.06
N SER A 6 46.06 3.29 -32.31
CA SER A 6 44.63 3.00 -32.36
C SER A 6 44.07 2.95 -30.93
N LYS A 7 43.30 3.98 -30.55
CA LYS A 7 42.45 3.93 -29.35
C LYS A 7 41.35 2.86 -29.56
N PRO A 8 41.03 2.03 -28.55
CA PRO A 8 39.84 1.18 -28.60
C PRO A 8 38.58 2.05 -28.61
N PRO A 9 37.49 1.60 -29.24
CA PRO A 9 36.24 2.35 -29.27
C PRO A 9 35.71 2.55 -27.85
N GLU A 10 35.35 3.81 -27.55
CA GLU A 10 34.57 4.17 -26.35
C GLU A 10 33.36 3.25 -26.26
N GLY A 11 33.29 2.52 -25.14
CA GLY A 11 32.15 1.68 -24.84
C GLY A 11 30.88 2.52 -24.87
N THR A 12 29.94 2.12 -25.72
CA THR A 12 28.54 2.53 -25.69
C THR A 12 28.07 2.54 -24.23
N PRO A 13 27.35 3.58 -23.75
CA PRO A 13 26.75 3.53 -22.43
C PRO A 13 25.88 2.29 -22.36
N GLN A 14 26.22 1.33 -21.49
CA GLN A 14 25.36 0.20 -21.21
C GLN A 14 24.01 0.78 -20.80
N SER A 15 22.96 0.52 -21.58
CA SER A 15 21.60 0.83 -21.18
C SER A 15 21.37 0.05 -19.88
N GLY A 16 21.50 0.72 -18.73
CA GLY A 16 21.58 0.04 -17.44
C GLY A 16 20.37 -0.88 -17.28
N ALA A 17 20.64 -2.18 -17.12
CA ALA A 17 19.64 -3.22 -16.98
C ALA A 17 18.62 -2.84 -15.89
N ASN A 18 17.37 -3.27 -16.05
CA ASN A 18 16.36 -3.10 -15.01
C ASN A 18 16.84 -3.81 -13.73
N PRO A 19 17.06 -3.10 -12.62
CA PRO A 19 17.59 -3.70 -11.39
C PRO A 19 16.53 -4.48 -10.61
N PHE A 20 15.25 -4.34 -10.98
CA PHE A 20 14.14 -5.06 -10.35
C PHE A 20 13.72 -6.27 -11.19
N THR A 21 13.44 -7.38 -10.52
CA THR A 21 12.82 -8.54 -11.17
C THR A 21 11.33 -8.29 -11.39
N ASP A 22 10.91 -8.44 -12.64
CA ASP A 22 9.50 -8.38 -13.01
C ASP A 22 8.75 -9.58 -12.43
N THR A 23 7.68 -9.30 -11.70
CA THR A 23 6.80 -10.30 -11.09
C THR A 23 5.36 -9.96 -11.42
N PRO A 24 4.86 -10.41 -12.59
CA PRO A 24 3.56 -9.98 -13.12
C PRO A 24 2.39 -10.42 -12.22
N ALA A 25 1.27 -9.72 -12.36
CA ALA A 25 -0.02 -10.13 -11.82
C ALA A 25 -0.53 -11.43 -12.49
N PRO A 26 -1.42 -12.20 -11.84
CA PRO A 26 -1.98 -12.00 -10.51
C PRO A 26 -1.09 -12.55 -9.38
N TRP A 27 -1.21 -11.98 -8.19
CA TRP A 27 -0.61 -12.52 -6.96
C TRP A 27 -1.69 -13.20 -6.13
N MET A 28 -1.61 -14.52 -5.98
CA MET A 28 -2.72 -15.32 -5.42
C MET A 28 -2.36 -15.91 -4.06
N ASN A 29 -3.34 -15.96 -3.16
CA ASN A 29 -3.29 -16.71 -1.89
C ASN A 29 -2.10 -16.36 -0.97
N MET A 30 -1.64 -15.11 -1.03
CA MET A 30 -0.54 -14.62 -0.20
C MET A 30 -0.89 -14.78 1.27
N LYS A 31 -0.01 -15.44 2.02
CA LYS A 31 -0.19 -15.66 3.46
C LYS A 31 0.12 -14.38 4.20
N SER A 32 -0.81 -13.92 5.02
CA SER A 32 -0.68 -12.63 5.68
C SER A 32 -1.39 -12.53 7.01
N GLN A 33 -1.17 -11.41 7.68
CA GLN A 33 -1.98 -10.91 8.78
C GLN A 33 -2.46 -9.51 8.42
N VAL A 34 -3.74 -9.24 8.65
CA VAL A 34 -4.36 -7.98 8.25
C VAL A 34 -4.94 -7.28 9.47
N PHE A 35 -4.62 -6.00 9.64
CA PHE A 35 -5.21 -5.08 10.60
C PHE A 35 -5.92 -4.00 9.81
N SER A 36 -7.23 -3.80 10.00
CA SER A 36 -7.95 -2.81 9.22
C SER A 36 -9.05 -2.12 9.99
N THR A 37 -9.37 -0.90 9.55
CA THR A 37 -10.52 -0.16 10.02
C THR A 37 -11.13 0.64 8.87
N VAL A 38 -12.41 0.95 9.02
CA VAL A 38 -13.19 1.73 8.06
C VAL A 38 -13.90 2.86 8.79
N ALA A 39 -14.06 3.99 8.12
CA ALA A 39 -14.83 5.12 8.64
C ALA A 39 -15.49 5.89 7.50
N ARG A 40 -16.32 6.86 7.87
CA ARG A 40 -16.90 7.80 6.91
C ARG A 40 -15.85 8.83 6.51
N ALA A 41 -15.69 9.02 5.21
CA ALA A 41 -14.76 9.99 4.68
C ALA A 41 -15.22 11.43 4.95
N LYS A 42 -14.28 12.32 5.29
CA LYS A 42 -14.54 13.75 5.59
C LYS A 42 -13.90 14.71 4.58
N GLY A 43 -13.33 14.18 3.51
CA GLY A 43 -12.43 14.89 2.60
C GLY A 43 -11.15 14.09 2.37
N ILE A 44 -10.26 14.66 1.56
CA ILE A 44 -8.90 14.17 1.39
C ILE A 44 -8.01 14.93 2.38
N PRO A 45 -7.54 14.32 3.48
CA PRO A 45 -6.67 14.99 4.44
C PRO A 45 -5.28 15.28 3.85
N GLU A 46 -4.56 16.24 4.44
CA GLU A 46 -3.13 16.44 4.15
C GLU A 46 -2.33 15.14 4.36
N GLY A 47 -1.24 14.98 3.61
CA GLY A 47 -0.43 13.74 3.60
C GLY A 47 -1.05 12.57 2.83
N SER A 48 -2.19 12.77 2.14
CA SER A 48 -2.88 11.69 1.39
C SER A 48 -2.18 11.27 0.10
N TYR A 49 -1.20 12.03 -0.37
CA TYR A 49 -0.39 11.74 -1.56
C TYR A 49 1.09 11.94 -1.22
N ALA A 50 1.99 11.20 -1.87
CA ALA A 50 3.41 11.55 -1.84
C ALA A 50 3.66 12.82 -2.65
N GLU A 51 4.80 13.44 -2.44
CA GLU A 51 5.24 14.58 -3.26
C GLU A 51 5.21 14.25 -4.76
N LEU A 52 5.70 13.06 -5.14
CA LEU A 52 5.74 12.62 -6.53
C LEU A 52 4.34 12.54 -7.17
N GLU A 53 3.37 11.90 -6.51
CA GLU A 53 1.99 11.82 -7.02
C GLU A 53 1.22 13.13 -6.89
N ALA A 54 1.47 13.91 -5.83
CA ALA A 54 0.79 15.18 -5.55
C ALA A 54 1.06 16.23 -6.64
N GLN A 55 2.23 16.17 -7.30
CA GLN A 55 2.63 17.06 -8.38
C GLN A 55 2.34 16.48 -9.78
N SER A 56 1.50 15.44 -9.86
CA SER A 56 1.20 14.74 -11.10
C SER A 56 -0.31 14.66 -11.38
N PRO A 57 -0.73 14.27 -12.60
CA PRO A 57 -2.13 14.02 -12.89
C PRO A 57 -2.81 13.03 -11.93
N PHE A 58 -2.08 12.15 -11.24
CA PHE A 58 -2.63 11.17 -10.30
C PHE A 58 -3.48 11.81 -9.19
N ALA A 59 -3.04 12.97 -8.68
CA ALA A 59 -3.72 13.71 -7.62
C ALA A 59 -4.64 14.84 -8.15
N ASP A 60 -4.55 15.17 -9.44
CA ASP A 60 -5.41 16.15 -10.08
C ASP A 60 -6.81 15.56 -10.29
N GLN A 61 -7.83 16.20 -9.72
CA GLN A 61 -9.22 15.75 -9.80
C GLN A 61 -9.85 15.98 -11.17
N ASP A 62 -9.35 16.94 -11.95
CA ASP A 62 -9.83 17.20 -13.30
C ASP A 62 -9.26 16.16 -14.28
N ALA A 63 -8.00 15.77 -14.10
CA ALA A 63 -7.36 14.74 -14.91
C ALA A 63 -7.76 13.31 -14.48
N SER A 64 -7.84 13.06 -13.17
CA SER A 64 -7.98 11.71 -12.62
C SER A 64 -9.30 11.47 -11.88
N GLY A 65 -10.30 12.33 -12.08
CA GLY A 65 -11.65 12.16 -11.55
C GLY A 65 -11.85 12.74 -10.15
N GLN A 66 -13.05 13.27 -9.95
CA GLN A 66 -13.42 14.02 -8.76
C GLN A 66 -13.57 13.13 -7.54
N TYR A 67 -13.18 13.63 -6.37
CA TYR A 67 -13.39 12.96 -5.11
C TYR A 67 -14.87 12.94 -4.71
N ARG A 68 -15.35 11.75 -4.31
CA ARG A 68 -16.75 11.50 -3.95
C ARG A 68 -16.96 11.03 -2.51
N GLY A 69 -15.88 10.76 -1.77
CA GLY A 69 -15.96 10.35 -0.37
C GLY A 69 -16.50 8.93 -0.17
N LEU A 70 -17.59 8.79 0.59
CA LEU A 70 -18.16 7.52 1.08
C LEU A 70 -17.36 6.91 2.25
N VAL A 71 -16.71 5.77 2.02
CA VAL A 71 -15.98 5.02 3.03
C VAL A 71 -14.49 5.24 2.82
N CYS A 72 -13.79 5.66 3.87
CA CYS A 72 -12.34 5.61 3.92
C CYS A 72 -11.89 4.37 4.71
N SER A 73 -10.70 3.86 4.40
CA SER A 73 -10.12 2.72 5.09
C SER A 73 -8.62 2.88 5.29
N VAL A 74 -8.14 2.30 6.39
CA VAL A 74 -6.72 2.08 6.64
C VAL A 74 -6.52 0.58 6.83
N MET A 75 -5.45 0.07 6.24
CA MET A 75 -5.07 -1.31 6.40
C MET A 75 -3.56 -1.42 6.60
N ILE A 76 -3.16 -2.23 7.57
CA ILE A 76 -1.79 -2.65 7.80
C ILE A 76 -1.73 -4.15 7.54
N VAL A 77 -0.81 -4.58 6.69
CA VAL A 77 -0.69 -5.99 6.30
C VAL A 77 0.74 -6.46 6.55
N ARG A 78 0.86 -7.66 7.13
CA ARG A 78 2.12 -8.40 7.16
C ARG A 78 2.02 -9.53 6.18
N TYR A 79 2.80 -9.52 5.11
CA TYR A 79 2.86 -10.63 4.16
C TYR A 79 4.03 -11.55 4.48
N PHE A 80 3.74 -12.83 4.69
CA PHE A 80 4.74 -13.86 5.01
C PHE A 80 5.15 -14.68 3.80
N GLU A 81 4.28 -14.80 2.80
CA GLU A 81 4.52 -15.58 1.58
C GLU A 81 3.97 -14.78 0.40
N THR A 82 4.86 -14.29 -0.47
CA THR A 82 4.50 -13.53 -1.68
C THR A 82 5.45 -13.88 -2.84
N PRO A 83 5.10 -13.50 -4.08
CA PRO A 83 5.99 -13.63 -5.23
C PRO A 83 7.27 -12.77 -5.17
N VAL A 84 7.34 -11.79 -4.26
CA VAL A 84 8.44 -10.81 -4.12
C VAL A 84 9.02 -10.80 -2.70
N ASP A 85 9.10 -11.98 -2.08
CA ASP A 85 9.53 -12.17 -0.68
C ASP A 85 8.56 -11.56 0.37
N PRO A 86 8.75 -11.84 1.67
CA PRO A 86 7.92 -11.25 2.73
C PRO A 86 8.08 -9.73 2.81
N TYR A 87 6.98 -9.01 3.02
CA TYR A 87 6.99 -7.56 3.23
C TYR A 87 5.81 -7.11 4.09
N ASP A 88 5.94 -5.95 4.71
CA ASP A 88 4.88 -5.28 5.47
C ASP A 88 4.35 -4.09 4.66
N GLU A 89 3.08 -3.74 4.86
CA GLU A 89 2.35 -2.70 4.12
C GLU A 89 1.47 -1.87 5.06
N ILE A 90 1.39 -0.56 4.83
CA ILE A 90 0.29 0.28 5.32
C ILE A 90 -0.30 1.03 4.13
N LEU A 91 -1.63 1.04 4.01
CA LEU A 91 -2.32 1.79 2.96
C LEU A 91 -3.47 2.63 3.51
N PHE A 92 -3.78 3.68 2.77
CA PHE A 92 -4.91 4.55 2.98
C PHE A 92 -5.73 4.71 1.70
N VAL A 93 -7.03 4.43 1.83
CA VAL A 93 -8.05 4.75 0.83
C VAL A 93 -8.88 5.89 1.43
N PRO A 94 -8.76 7.13 0.95
CA PRO A 94 -9.53 8.27 1.48
C PRO A 94 -11.00 8.23 1.09
N GLY A 95 -11.38 7.41 0.11
CA GLY A 95 -12.73 7.35 -0.41
C GLY A 95 -12.78 6.89 -1.85
N HIS A 96 -13.94 7.14 -2.45
CA HIS A 96 -14.20 6.88 -3.86
C HIS A 96 -13.92 8.13 -4.70
N PHE A 97 -13.50 7.87 -5.92
CA PHE A 97 -13.30 8.87 -6.96
C PHE A 97 -14.13 8.49 -8.17
N ASP A 98 -14.50 9.47 -8.99
CA ASP A 98 -15.01 9.18 -10.32
C ASP A 98 -13.93 8.47 -11.15
N VAL A 99 -14.37 7.55 -12.00
CA VAL A 99 -13.53 6.99 -13.06
C VAL A 99 -13.91 7.72 -14.36
N PRO A 100 -13.03 8.55 -14.93
CA PRO A 100 -13.28 9.26 -16.17
C PRO A 100 -13.80 8.31 -17.27
N ASP A 101 -14.74 8.80 -18.07
CA ASP A 101 -15.35 8.11 -19.21
C ASP A 101 -16.10 6.79 -18.92
N LYS A 102 -16.13 6.33 -17.66
CA LYS A 102 -16.83 5.08 -17.26
C LYS A 102 -18.13 5.34 -16.50
N GLY A 103 -18.34 6.56 -15.99
CA GLY A 103 -19.56 6.94 -15.24
C GLY A 103 -19.74 6.21 -13.90
N ILE A 104 -18.68 5.57 -13.40
CA ILE A 104 -18.68 4.81 -12.13
C ILE A 104 -17.82 5.50 -11.08
N LYS A 105 -18.03 5.12 -9.81
CA LYS A 105 -17.25 5.58 -8.66
C LYS A 105 -16.54 4.41 -8.03
N ARG A 106 -15.25 4.55 -7.75
CA ARG A 106 -14.41 3.46 -7.26
C ARG A 106 -13.42 3.93 -6.20
N PRO A 107 -13.09 3.08 -5.20
CA PRO A 107 -12.05 3.39 -4.23
C PRO A 107 -10.69 3.53 -4.91
N ARG A 108 -9.84 4.42 -4.39
CA ARG A 108 -8.45 4.61 -4.83
C ARG A 108 -7.51 4.62 -3.62
N VAL A 109 -6.41 3.87 -3.69
CA VAL A 109 -5.31 4.00 -2.74
C VAL A 109 -4.52 5.26 -3.11
N THR A 110 -4.46 6.25 -2.22
CA THR A 110 -3.73 7.50 -2.48
C THR A 110 -2.40 7.55 -1.75
N ARG A 111 -2.29 6.88 -0.60
CA ARG A 111 -1.06 6.76 0.18
C ARG A 111 -0.83 5.33 0.58
N ILE A 112 0.38 4.83 0.37
CA ILE A 112 0.78 3.48 0.74
C ILE A 112 2.28 3.40 0.92
N TYR A 113 2.69 2.67 1.95
CA TYR A 113 4.08 2.33 2.20
C TYR A 113 4.25 0.81 2.30
N VAL A 114 5.40 0.32 1.85
CA VAL A 114 5.82 -1.08 1.97
C VAL A 114 7.27 -1.19 2.44
N SER A 115 7.66 -2.34 2.98
CA SER A 115 9.03 -2.58 3.47
C SER A 115 10.02 -3.14 2.44
N SER A 116 9.61 -3.36 1.19
CA SER A 116 10.45 -3.92 0.11
C SER A 116 10.35 -3.07 -1.16
N LYS A 117 11.49 -2.83 -1.82
CA LYS A 117 11.55 -2.11 -3.10
C LYS A 117 10.99 -2.95 -4.26
N GLU A 118 11.11 -4.27 -4.19
CA GLU A 118 10.52 -5.22 -5.14
C GLU A 118 8.99 -5.12 -5.12
N SER A 119 8.40 -4.97 -3.92
CA SER A 119 6.97 -4.67 -3.75
C SER A 119 6.60 -3.28 -4.27
N VAL A 120 7.45 -2.26 -4.05
CA VAL A 120 7.24 -0.92 -4.65
C VAL A 120 7.17 -1.01 -6.17
N TYR A 121 8.21 -1.56 -6.79
CA TYR A 121 8.35 -1.64 -8.23
C TYR A 121 7.20 -2.42 -8.88
N ASN A 122 6.97 -3.65 -8.44
CA ASN A 122 5.94 -4.49 -9.03
C ASN A 122 4.53 -3.98 -8.72
N GLY A 123 4.30 -3.40 -7.54
CA GLY A 123 3.00 -2.83 -7.18
C GLY A 123 2.59 -1.64 -8.05
N ARG A 124 3.52 -0.72 -8.30
CA ARG A 124 3.33 0.41 -9.23
C ARG A 124 3.13 -0.10 -10.65
N LYS A 125 4.07 -0.95 -11.11
CA LYS A 125 4.08 -1.47 -12.48
C LYS A 125 2.88 -2.33 -12.81
N ASN A 126 2.32 -3.11 -11.90
CA ASN A 126 1.21 -4.03 -12.19
C ASN A 126 -0.17 -3.38 -12.02
N TRP A 127 -0.35 -2.46 -11.07
CA TRP A 127 -1.68 -2.02 -10.64
C TRP A 127 -1.85 -0.51 -10.44
N ASN A 128 -0.85 0.30 -10.80
CA ASN A 128 -0.85 1.75 -10.53
C ASN A 128 -1.05 2.11 -9.06
N ILE A 129 -0.57 1.28 -8.14
CA ILE A 129 -0.64 1.57 -6.71
C ILE A 129 0.59 2.42 -6.32
N PRO A 130 0.43 3.61 -5.71
CA PRO A 130 1.51 4.57 -5.47
C PRO A 130 2.41 4.17 -4.28
N LYS A 131 2.92 2.94 -4.28
CA LYS A 131 3.77 2.39 -3.22
C LYS A 131 5.04 3.22 -3.06
N HIS A 132 5.42 3.44 -1.81
CA HIS A 132 6.69 4.01 -1.39
C HIS A 132 7.36 3.12 -0.33
N LEU A 133 8.66 3.29 -0.12
CA LEU A 133 9.40 2.51 0.87
C LEU A 133 9.24 3.13 2.28
N ALA A 134 9.02 2.29 3.30
CA ALA A 134 9.10 2.65 4.71
C ALA A 134 9.68 1.51 5.55
N ASN A 135 10.10 1.83 6.77
CA ASN A 135 10.50 0.85 7.76
C ASN A 135 9.31 0.50 8.64
N PHE A 136 9.19 -0.80 8.96
CA PHE A 136 8.12 -1.32 9.82
C PHE A 136 8.74 -2.06 11.00
N LYS A 137 8.25 -1.78 12.19
CA LYS A 137 8.66 -2.46 13.42
C LYS A 137 7.43 -2.91 14.19
N PHE A 138 7.12 -4.20 14.10
CA PHE A 138 6.09 -4.82 14.91
C PHE A 138 6.66 -5.20 16.28
N ILE A 139 5.99 -4.75 17.34
CA ILE A 139 6.39 -4.99 18.71
C ILE A 139 5.72 -6.29 19.17
N PRO A 140 6.47 -7.36 19.51
CA PRO A 140 5.89 -8.60 20.00
C PRO A 140 5.07 -8.38 21.27
N SER A 141 4.02 -9.18 21.46
CA SER A 141 3.27 -9.23 22.71
C SER A 141 3.90 -10.27 23.66
N ASP A 142 4.24 -9.85 24.88
CA ASP A 142 4.73 -10.76 25.93
C ASP A 142 3.65 -11.70 26.49
N LYS A 143 2.38 -11.42 26.17
CA LYS A 143 1.25 -12.25 26.56
C LYS A 143 1.02 -13.32 25.51
N SER A 144 0.83 -14.57 25.95
CA SER A 144 0.22 -15.62 25.13
C SER A 144 -1.21 -15.17 24.80
N SER A 145 -1.34 -14.53 23.64
CA SER A 145 -2.53 -13.82 23.21
C SER A 145 -2.83 -14.22 21.78
N ALA A 146 -4.12 -14.21 21.44
CA ALA A 146 -4.61 -14.44 20.09
C ALA A 146 -4.06 -13.41 19.06
N ILE A 147 -3.45 -12.32 19.54
CA ILE A 147 -2.78 -11.28 18.76
C ILE A 147 -1.30 -11.31 19.13
N PRO A 148 -0.38 -11.61 18.20
CA PRO A 148 1.04 -11.80 18.51
C PRO A 148 1.82 -10.49 18.73
N TYR A 149 1.20 -9.33 18.51
CA TYR A 149 1.85 -8.02 18.61
C TYR A 149 1.16 -7.11 19.61
N ALA A 150 1.97 -6.38 20.38
CA ALA A 150 1.54 -5.29 21.24
C ALA A 150 1.37 -3.96 20.47
N GLY A 151 1.97 -3.83 19.29
CA GLY A 151 1.88 -2.61 18.49
C GLY A 151 2.73 -2.63 17.22
N VAL A 152 2.74 -1.50 16.51
CA VAL A 152 3.56 -1.27 15.31
C VAL A 152 4.04 0.19 15.23
N GLU A 153 5.28 0.36 14.82
CA GLU A 153 5.90 1.63 14.46
C GLU A 153 6.24 1.64 12.97
N ILE A 154 5.98 2.76 12.29
CA ILE A 154 6.29 2.94 10.86
C ILE A 154 6.97 4.28 10.67
N SER A 155 8.12 4.28 10.00
CA SER A 155 8.97 5.46 9.79
C SER A 155 9.48 5.52 8.35
N LEU A 156 9.91 6.70 7.91
CA LEU A 156 10.59 6.83 6.63
C LEU A 156 12.01 6.25 6.73
N PRO A 157 12.58 5.74 5.62
CA PRO A 157 13.97 5.26 5.62
C PRO A 157 14.99 6.34 5.96
N SER A 158 14.70 7.60 5.62
CA SER A 158 15.55 8.77 5.91
C SER A 158 15.51 9.22 7.37
N THR A 159 14.45 8.88 8.12
CA THR A 159 14.24 9.28 9.52
C THR A 159 13.76 8.09 10.36
N PRO A 160 14.56 7.02 10.49
CA PRO A 160 14.14 5.77 11.12
C PRO A 160 13.72 5.93 12.59
N ASP A 161 14.31 6.90 13.31
CA ASP A 161 14.01 7.15 14.72
C ASP A 161 12.80 8.07 14.94
N GLN A 162 12.11 8.47 13.88
CA GLN A 162 10.97 9.38 13.93
C GLN A 162 9.73 8.74 13.26
N PRO A 163 9.05 7.81 13.95
CA PRO A 163 7.89 7.15 13.38
C PRO A 163 6.74 8.14 13.13
N PHE A 164 6.17 8.08 11.93
CA PHE A 164 4.96 8.80 11.57
C PHE A 164 3.70 8.03 11.98
N VAL A 165 3.79 6.71 12.17
CA VAL A 165 2.75 5.87 12.80
C VAL A 165 3.33 5.17 14.03
N THR A 166 2.60 5.22 15.14
CA THR A 166 2.88 4.49 16.38
C THR A 166 1.55 4.02 16.95
N LEU A 167 1.26 2.72 16.85
CA LEU A 167 0.00 2.15 17.28
C LEU A 167 0.19 1.06 18.33
N ASP A 168 -0.66 1.08 19.35
CA ASP A 168 -0.78 0.04 20.36
C ASP A 168 -2.00 -0.83 20.09
N PHE A 169 -1.81 -2.14 20.18
CA PHE A 169 -2.84 -3.16 20.01
C PHE A 169 -3.18 -3.80 21.34
N SER A 170 -4.48 -3.91 21.63
CA SER A 170 -4.96 -4.55 22.85
C SER A 170 -6.19 -5.42 22.57
N PRO A 171 -6.31 -6.59 23.25
CA PRO A 171 -7.52 -7.40 23.19
C PRO A 171 -8.74 -6.63 23.71
N VAL A 172 -9.93 -6.98 23.21
CA VAL A 172 -11.20 -6.50 23.75
C VAL A 172 -11.78 -7.62 24.60
N THR A 173 -11.82 -7.44 25.93
CA THR A 173 -12.05 -8.49 26.96
C THR A 173 -13.19 -9.48 26.67
N ILE A 174 -14.25 -9.06 25.96
CA ILE A 174 -15.39 -9.90 25.57
C ILE A 174 -15.44 -10.18 24.06
N LEU A 175 -15.04 -9.22 23.20
CA LEU A 175 -15.20 -9.29 21.73
C LEU A 175 -14.01 -9.90 20.98
N SER A 176 -12.85 -10.08 21.61
CA SER A 176 -11.66 -10.63 20.93
C SER A 176 -11.49 -12.15 21.05
N LYS A 177 -12.38 -12.83 21.80
CA LYS A 177 -12.33 -14.28 22.02
C LYS A 177 -12.96 -15.10 20.88
N PRO A 178 -14.17 -14.81 20.39
CA PRO A 178 -14.69 -15.53 19.24
C PRO A 178 -14.02 -15.03 17.96
N SER A 179 -13.49 -15.94 17.15
CA SER A 179 -13.12 -15.65 15.75
C SER A 179 -14.28 -16.02 14.84
N PHE A 180 -14.50 -15.23 13.79
CA PHE A 180 -15.54 -15.49 12.79
C PHE A 180 -14.94 -15.56 11.38
N PRO A 181 -15.52 -16.38 10.47
CA PRO A 181 -15.07 -16.40 9.09
C PRO A 181 -15.31 -15.03 8.45
N PHE A 182 -14.29 -14.50 7.81
CA PHE A 182 -14.34 -13.25 7.07
C PHE A 182 -13.90 -13.49 5.64
N SER A 183 -14.67 -13.00 4.68
CA SER A 183 -14.26 -12.92 3.28
C SER A 183 -14.82 -11.66 2.64
N THR A 184 -13.97 -10.91 1.93
CA THR A 184 -14.41 -9.77 1.14
C THR A 184 -15.29 -10.19 -0.04
N SER A 185 -15.26 -11.46 -0.46
CA SER A 185 -16.15 -11.98 -1.51
C SER A 185 -17.63 -11.98 -1.11
N TYR A 186 -17.94 -11.95 0.18
CA TYR A 186 -19.31 -11.87 0.71
C TYR A 186 -19.72 -10.45 1.11
N VAL A 187 -18.81 -9.48 1.03
CA VAL A 187 -19.13 -8.07 1.30
C VAL A 187 -19.70 -7.48 0.02
N PRO A 188 -20.96 -6.98 0.01
CA PRO A 188 -21.58 -6.40 -1.18
C PRO A 188 -21.06 -4.96 -1.46
N ILE A 189 -19.75 -4.77 -1.39
CA ILE A 189 -19.02 -3.53 -1.68
C ILE A 189 -17.92 -3.89 -2.69
N ASP A 190 -17.95 -3.26 -3.86
CA ASP A 190 -16.94 -3.46 -4.90
C ASP A 190 -15.59 -2.90 -4.43
N MET A 191 -14.69 -3.78 -4.02
CA MET A 191 -13.31 -3.48 -3.62
C MET A 191 -12.36 -3.35 -4.82
N GLY A 192 -12.89 -3.18 -6.04
CA GLY A 192 -12.12 -2.85 -7.22
C GLY A 192 -11.44 -1.48 -7.06
N LEU A 193 -10.13 -1.50 -6.95
CA LEU A 193 -9.28 -0.32 -6.89
C LEU A 193 -9.01 0.17 -8.31
N TRP A 194 -9.40 1.42 -8.59
CA TRP A 194 -9.13 2.06 -9.87
C TRP A 194 -8.13 3.19 -9.69
N ALA A 195 -7.04 3.11 -10.45
CA ALA A 195 -5.94 4.07 -10.34
C ALA A 195 -5.50 4.59 -11.72
N PRO A 196 -5.35 5.92 -11.87
CA PRO A 196 -4.76 6.52 -13.05
C PRO A 196 -3.29 6.14 -13.17
N ALA A 197 -2.68 6.48 -14.31
CA ALA A 197 -1.26 6.33 -14.52
C ALA A 197 -0.42 7.01 -13.42
N LEU A 198 0.72 6.40 -13.08
CA LEU A 198 1.63 6.91 -12.06
C LEU A 198 2.81 7.67 -12.69
N PRO A 199 3.26 8.77 -12.06
CA PRO A 199 4.53 9.41 -12.42
C PRO A 199 5.73 8.49 -12.14
N GLU A 200 6.81 8.70 -12.89
CA GLU A 200 8.11 8.06 -12.70
C GLU A 200 9.08 8.97 -11.92
N SER A 201 9.81 8.39 -10.98
CA SER A 201 10.94 9.06 -10.32
C SER A 201 12.18 9.07 -11.22
N LYS A 202 12.98 10.15 -11.15
CA LYS A 202 14.30 10.20 -11.81
C LYS A 202 15.20 9.02 -11.41
N ASP A 203 15.14 8.66 -10.12
CA ASP A 203 15.93 7.56 -9.54
C ASP A 203 15.12 6.25 -9.44
N TRP A 204 14.16 6.00 -10.34
CA TRP A 204 13.30 4.81 -10.25
C TRP A 204 14.07 3.50 -10.20
N LYS A 205 15.26 3.44 -10.82
CA LYS A 205 16.15 2.26 -10.78
C LYS A 205 16.72 2.01 -9.38
N GLU A 206 16.78 3.01 -8.52
CA GLU A 206 17.27 2.86 -7.15
C GLU A 206 16.13 2.66 -6.15
N ASN A 207 15.00 3.34 -6.35
CA ASN A 207 13.90 3.39 -5.38
C ASN A 207 12.66 2.59 -5.78
N GLY A 208 12.60 2.06 -7.00
CA GLY A 208 11.48 1.27 -7.52
C GLY A 208 10.28 2.09 -7.99
N LEU A 209 10.33 3.43 -7.92
CA LEU A 209 9.23 4.32 -8.25
C LEU A 209 9.05 4.51 -9.78
N VAL A 210 8.82 3.40 -10.47
CA VAL A 210 8.54 3.34 -11.90
C VAL A 210 7.20 3.99 -12.23
N GLY A 211 7.12 4.66 -13.38
CA GLY A 211 5.87 5.24 -13.88
C GLY A 211 5.06 4.28 -14.73
N THR A 212 3.83 4.66 -15.03
CA THR A 212 2.94 3.93 -15.95
C THR A 212 2.25 4.91 -16.89
N GLN A 213 1.60 4.40 -17.95
CA GLN A 213 1.01 5.23 -19.00
C GLN A 213 -0.52 5.12 -19.07
N GLU A 214 -1.08 4.03 -18.55
CA GLU A 214 -2.49 3.70 -18.71
C GLU A 214 -3.15 3.56 -17.35
N TRP A 215 -4.47 3.76 -17.30
CA TRP A 215 -5.28 3.42 -16.13
C TRP A 215 -5.25 1.91 -15.87
N ARG A 216 -5.34 1.54 -14.59
CA ARG A 216 -5.40 0.14 -14.20
C ARG A 216 -6.49 -0.09 -13.16
N GLN A 217 -7.07 -1.28 -13.27
CA GLN A 217 -7.98 -1.81 -12.29
C GLN A 217 -7.33 -3.01 -11.60
N ALA A 218 -7.43 -3.01 -10.29
CA ALA A 218 -7.02 -4.12 -9.45
C ALA A 218 -8.13 -4.51 -8.49
N ARG A 219 -8.14 -5.76 -8.05
CA ARG A 219 -9.06 -6.24 -7.03
C ARG A 219 -8.29 -6.97 -5.93
N ALA A 220 -8.53 -6.56 -4.70
CA ALA A 220 -8.05 -7.25 -3.51
C ALA A 220 -9.16 -8.12 -2.92
N ASP A 221 -8.90 -9.43 -2.86
CA ASP A 221 -9.74 -10.36 -2.13
C ASP A 221 -9.00 -10.83 -0.87
N ILE A 222 -9.63 -10.65 0.29
CA ILE A 222 -9.09 -10.99 1.61
C ILE A 222 -10.04 -11.98 2.28
N SER A 223 -9.49 -13.11 2.73
CA SER A 223 -10.24 -14.09 3.51
C SER A 223 -9.43 -14.57 4.71
N GLY A 224 -10.12 -15.05 5.75
CA GLY A 224 -9.48 -15.61 6.94
C GLY A 224 -10.37 -15.58 8.17
N TRP A 225 -9.75 -15.67 9.34
CA TRP A 225 -10.45 -15.65 10.62
C TRP A 225 -10.28 -14.30 11.31
N ALA A 226 -11.36 -13.53 11.35
CA ALA A 226 -11.38 -12.18 11.89
C ALA A 226 -11.65 -12.18 13.41
N ARG A 227 -11.06 -11.20 14.07
CA ARG A 227 -11.23 -10.83 15.48
C ARG A 227 -11.35 -9.32 15.58
N VAL A 228 -11.97 -8.82 16.64
CA VAL A 228 -11.99 -7.39 16.94
C VAL A 228 -10.88 -7.07 17.94
N ILE A 229 -10.10 -6.05 17.63
CA ILE A 229 -9.02 -5.55 18.48
C ILE A 229 -9.24 -4.07 18.78
N ARG A 230 -8.68 -3.60 19.89
CA ARG A 230 -8.62 -2.17 20.19
C ARG A 230 -7.27 -1.61 19.78
N VAL A 231 -7.31 -0.53 19.01
CA VAL A 231 -6.12 0.20 18.52
C VAL A 231 -6.14 1.62 19.05
N LYS A 232 -5.00 2.08 19.55
CA LYS A 232 -4.76 3.47 19.98
C LYS A 232 -3.40 3.93 19.47
N GLY A 233 -3.14 5.23 19.54
CA GLY A 233 -1.86 5.82 19.19
C GLY A 233 -1.96 6.81 18.04
N LYS A 234 -0.80 7.14 17.47
CA LYS A 234 -0.62 8.10 16.38
C LYS A 234 -0.76 7.35 15.05
N LEU A 235 -1.76 7.71 14.24
CA LEU A 235 -1.94 7.20 12.88
C LEU A 235 -1.68 8.33 11.89
N GLY A 236 -0.39 8.57 11.61
CA GLY A 236 0.07 9.62 10.72
C GLY A 236 0.41 10.93 11.43
N ASP A 237 1.03 11.82 10.68
CA ASP A 237 1.58 13.10 11.13
C ASP A 237 1.12 14.29 10.25
N GLY A 238 0.26 14.03 9.27
CA GLY A 238 -0.23 15.03 8.32
C GLY A 238 0.76 15.34 7.18
N GLN A 239 1.95 14.73 7.17
CA GLN A 239 3.00 14.98 6.19
C GLN A 239 3.40 13.69 5.46
N ALA A 240 4.02 12.75 6.18
CA ALA A 240 4.37 11.44 5.64
C ALA A 240 3.12 10.59 5.43
N PHE A 241 2.17 10.65 6.37
CA PHE A 241 0.90 9.95 6.27
C PHE A 241 -0.20 10.81 6.89
N PRO A 242 -1.46 10.74 6.42
CA PRO A 242 -2.50 11.60 6.95
C PRO A 242 -2.70 11.40 8.44
N ASP A 243 -2.89 12.48 9.21
CA ASP A 243 -3.23 12.39 10.63
C ASP A 243 -4.70 11.97 10.79
N LEU A 244 -4.91 10.66 10.96
CA LEU A 244 -6.22 10.05 10.98
C LEU A 244 -6.66 9.76 12.42
N LYS A 245 -7.80 10.32 12.82
CA LYS A 245 -8.45 10.02 14.11
C LYS A 245 -9.27 8.72 14.04
N LEU A 246 -8.63 7.62 13.62
CA LEU A 246 -9.24 6.30 13.43
C LEU A 246 -8.83 5.28 14.51
N GLY A 247 -8.47 5.75 15.71
CA GLY A 247 -8.35 4.88 16.88
C GLY A 247 -9.71 4.27 17.26
N GLY A 248 -9.70 3.18 18.01
CA GLY A 248 -10.93 2.50 18.44
C GLY A 248 -10.90 1.01 18.13
N LEU A 249 -11.92 0.51 17.44
CA LEU A 249 -12.06 -0.90 17.10
C LEU A 249 -11.59 -1.16 15.67
N TRP A 250 -10.70 -2.14 15.53
CA TRP A 250 -10.18 -2.60 14.24
C TRP A 250 -10.49 -4.08 14.08
N VAL A 251 -10.54 -4.52 12.83
CA VAL A 251 -10.57 -5.93 12.47
C VAL A 251 -9.14 -6.42 12.35
N TYR A 252 -8.85 -7.54 13.02
CA TYR A 252 -7.61 -8.29 12.87
C TYR A 252 -7.94 -9.65 12.28
N ILE A 253 -7.35 -9.97 11.14
CA ILE A 253 -7.50 -11.27 10.48
C ILE A 253 -6.19 -12.02 10.65
N ASN A 254 -6.24 -13.10 11.42
CA ASN A 254 -5.12 -14.03 11.52
C ASN A 254 -5.19 -15.04 10.37
N ASP A 255 -4.02 -15.47 9.88
CA ASP A 255 -3.88 -16.41 8.76
C ASP A 255 -4.68 -15.98 7.52
N ALA A 256 -4.63 -14.67 7.21
CA ALA A 256 -5.31 -14.12 6.07
C ALA A 256 -4.72 -14.65 4.75
N ARG A 257 -5.61 -14.95 3.79
CA ARG A 257 -5.27 -15.19 2.39
C ARG A 257 -5.67 -13.97 1.59
N VAL A 258 -4.68 -13.33 0.99
CA VAL A 258 -4.85 -12.14 0.16
C VAL A 258 -4.52 -12.48 -1.28
N SER A 259 -5.44 -12.19 -2.18
CA SER A 259 -5.22 -12.29 -3.62
C SER A 259 -5.37 -10.91 -4.24
N PHE A 260 -4.47 -10.60 -5.18
CA PHE A 260 -4.45 -9.34 -5.89
C PHE A 260 -4.38 -9.60 -7.40
N VAL A 261 -5.49 -9.29 -8.07
CA VAL A 261 -5.70 -9.62 -9.49
C VAL A 261 -5.88 -8.35 -10.31
N THR A 262 -5.39 -8.37 -11.54
CA THR A 262 -5.76 -7.39 -12.56
C THR A 262 -7.14 -7.76 -13.10
N VAL A 263 -8.01 -6.77 -13.23
CA VAL A 263 -9.31 -6.93 -13.89
C VAL A 263 -9.22 -6.18 -15.22
N GLU A 264 -9.65 -6.81 -16.31
CA GLU A 264 -9.73 -6.11 -17.60
C GLU A 264 -10.72 -4.94 -17.49
N ALA A 265 -10.28 -3.75 -17.90
CA ALA A 265 -10.96 -2.47 -17.69
C ALA A 265 -12.04 -2.16 -18.73
#